data_AF-A0A2J9ER67-F1
#
_entry.id   AF-A0A2J9ER67-F1
#
_cell.length_a   1.000
_cell.length_b   1.000
_cell.length_c   1.000
_cell.angle_alpha   90.00
_cell.angle_beta   90.00
_cell.angle_gamma   90.00
#
_symmetry.space_group_name_H-M   'P 1'
#
loop_
_entity.id
_entity.type
_entity.pdbx_description
1 polymer ?
#
loop_
_entity_poly.entity_id
_entity_poly.type
_entity_poly.pdbx_seq_one_letter_code
_entity_poly.pdbx_strand_id
1 'polypeptide(L)'
;MLWLWNAGIVLLTVVAMEITAALSHKYIMHGWGWGWHRSHHEPHSGWFEVNDLYAVVFAGLAILLIYLGSRGVWPLQWIGAGMTLYGLLYFIVHDGLVHQRWPFKYIPRRGYFKRLYMAHRMHHAVRGREDCVSFGFLYAPPLAKLQATLRQRHGRQPNADAAKARADAAAKRPPET
;
A
#
# COMPACT_ATOMS: atom_id res chain seq x y z
N MET A 1 -25.47 2.95 -24.56
CA MET A 1 -24.50 4.05 -24.35
C MET A 1 -24.23 4.27 -22.86
N LEU A 2 -25.23 4.41 -21.98
CA LEU A 2 -25.03 4.61 -20.52
C LEU A 2 -24.20 3.50 -19.85
N TRP A 3 -24.34 2.25 -20.29
CA TRP A 3 -23.57 1.12 -19.78
C TRP A 3 -22.05 1.25 -20.03
N LEU A 4 -21.62 1.89 -21.13
CA LEU A 4 -20.21 2.17 -21.40
C LEU A 4 -19.65 3.22 -20.43
N TRP A 5 -20.44 4.25 -20.13
CA TRP A 5 -20.07 5.26 -19.12
C TRP A 5 -19.94 4.66 -17.74
N ASN A 6 -20.91 3.84 -17.33
CA ASN A 6 -20.88 3.15 -16.04
C ASN A 6 -19.67 2.21 -15.94
N ALA A 7 -19.40 1.42 -16.98
CA ALA A 7 -18.21 0.57 -17.05
C ALA A 7 -16.91 1.41 -17.00
N GLY A 8 -16.87 2.53 -17.73
CA GLY A 8 -15.76 3.47 -17.70
C GLY A 8 -15.50 4.05 -16.31
N ILE A 9 -16.56 4.41 -15.57
CA ILE A 9 -16.46 4.90 -14.18
C ILE A 9 -15.89 3.82 -13.27
N VAL A 10 -16.36 2.57 -13.39
CA VAL A 10 -15.83 1.44 -12.61
C VAL A 10 -14.33 1.27 -12.88
N LEU A 11 -13.93 1.19 -14.15
CA LEU A 11 -12.53 0.99 -14.54
C LEU A 11 -11.64 2.15 -14.09
N LEU A 12 -12.08 3.39 -14.28
CA LEU A 12 -11.37 4.57 -13.81
C LEU A 12 -11.22 4.57 -12.29
N THR A 13 -12.26 4.16 -11.58
CA THR A 13 -12.21 4.04 -10.11
C THR A 13 -11.20 2.98 -9.67
N VAL A 14 -11.11 1.83 -10.34
CA VAL A 14 -10.07 0.82 -10.04
C VAL A 14 -8.67 1.40 -10.19
N VAL A 15 -8.41 2.16 -11.26
CA VAL A 15 -7.10 2.80 -11.47
C VAL A 15 -6.83 3.88 -10.41
N ALA A 16 -7.81 4.73 -10.12
CA ALA A 16 -7.69 5.75 -9.08
C ALA A 16 -7.45 5.12 -7.69
N MET A 17 -8.07 3.98 -7.42
CA MET A 17 -7.88 3.25 -6.16
C MET A 17 -6.47 2.72 -5.98
N GLU A 18 -5.75 2.34 -7.03
CA GLU A 18 -4.32 1.97 -6.92
C GLU A 18 -3.50 3.16 -6.41
N ILE A 19 -3.76 4.37 -6.94
CA ILE A 19 -3.08 5.59 -6.51
C ILE A 19 -3.44 5.90 -5.06
N THR A 20 -4.73 5.91 -4.74
CA THR A 20 -5.24 6.15 -3.39
C THR A 20 -4.64 5.16 -2.40
N ALA A 21 -4.67 3.86 -2.70
CA ALA A 21 -4.13 2.82 -1.85
C ALA A 21 -2.62 2.98 -1.65
N ALA A 22 -1.86 3.28 -2.71
CA ALA A 22 -0.41 3.50 -2.59
C ALA A 22 -0.08 4.73 -1.73
N LEU A 23 -0.84 5.81 -1.86
CA LEU A 23 -0.67 7.02 -1.05
C LEU A 23 -1.09 6.77 0.40
N SER A 24 -2.24 6.14 0.63
CA SER A 24 -2.69 5.75 1.97
C SER A 24 -1.69 4.81 2.63
N HIS A 25 -1.17 3.84 1.90
CA HIS A 25 -0.17 2.92 2.41
C HIS A 25 1.10 3.65 2.84
N LYS A 26 1.61 4.56 2.01
CA LYS A 26 2.83 5.32 2.30
C LYS A 26 2.67 6.37 3.41
N TYR A 27 1.59 7.14 3.39
CA TYR A 27 1.45 8.34 4.23
C TYR A 27 0.56 8.14 5.46
N ILE A 28 -0.39 7.21 5.39
CA ILE A 28 -1.30 6.90 6.50
C ILE A 28 -0.80 5.65 7.23
N MET A 29 -0.73 4.51 6.55
CA MET A 29 -0.39 3.22 7.18
C MET A 29 1.07 3.20 7.65
N HIS A 30 2.00 3.72 6.84
CA HIS A 30 3.39 4.01 7.23
C HIS A 30 3.57 5.39 7.87
N GLY A 31 2.51 6.01 8.37
CA GLY A 31 2.56 7.31 9.03
C GLY A 31 1.96 7.25 10.43
N TRP A 32 0.84 7.95 10.60
CA TRP A 32 0.08 8.00 11.85
C TRP A 32 -0.78 6.75 12.09
N GLY A 33 -1.12 6.01 11.04
CA GLY A 33 -1.85 4.75 11.09
C GLY A 33 -0.99 3.52 11.38
N TRP A 34 0.31 3.69 11.65
CA TRP A 34 1.24 2.58 11.87
C TRP A 34 0.78 1.60 12.95
N GLY A 35 0.05 2.06 13.98
CA GLY A 35 -0.48 1.16 15.01
C GLY A 35 -1.33 0.01 14.46
N TRP A 36 -2.14 0.24 13.42
CA TRP A 36 -2.94 -0.81 12.78
C TRP A 36 -2.12 -1.63 11.79
N HIS A 37 -1.24 -0.96 11.06
CA HIS A 37 -0.45 -1.58 10.01
C HIS A 37 0.76 -2.37 10.52
N ARG A 38 1.24 -2.10 11.73
CA ARG A 38 2.42 -2.76 12.31
C ARG A 38 2.26 -4.28 12.39
N SER A 39 1.06 -4.74 12.76
CA SER A 39 0.72 -6.16 12.82
C SER A 39 0.97 -6.89 11.49
N HIS A 40 0.89 -6.15 10.39
CA HIS A 40 1.10 -6.64 9.03
C HIS A 40 2.57 -6.80 8.64
N HIS A 41 3.46 -6.04 9.27
CA HIS A 41 4.91 -6.09 9.02
C HIS A 41 5.62 -7.07 9.94
N GLU A 42 4.99 -7.46 11.04
CA GLU A 42 5.52 -8.41 12.00
C GLU A 42 5.04 -9.83 11.65
N PRO A 43 5.85 -10.88 11.90
CA PRO A 43 5.38 -12.24 11.73
C PRO A 43 4.17 -12.48 12.62
N HIS A 44 3.04 -12.85 12.01
CA HIS A 44 1.82 -13.17 12.74
C HIS A 44 1.36 -14.58 12.35
N SER A 45 0.69 -15.26 13.28
CA SER A 45 0.02 -16.53 13.04
C SER A 45 -1.47 -16.35 13.27
N GLY A 46 -2.26 -16.28 12.20
CA GLY A 46 -3.70 -16.09 12.29
C GLY A 46 -4.31 -15.68 10.97
N TRP A 47 -5.64 -15.83 10.86
CA TRP A 47 -6.39 -15.41 9.67
C TRP A 47 -6.68 -13.91 9.64
N PHE A 48 -6.70 -13.26 10.81
CA PHE A 48 -7.03 -11.85 10.97
C PHE A 48 -5.85 -11.05 11.51
N GLU A 49 -5.77 -9.80 11.10
CA GLU A 49 -4.84 -8.79 11.60
C GLU A 49 -5.57 -7.49 11.97
N VAL A 50 -4.97 -6.69 12.85
CA VAL A 50 -5.47 -5.33 13.12
C VAL A 50 -5.47 -4.48 11.85
N ASN A 51 -4.56 -4.77 10.91
CA ASN A 51 -4.51 -4.16 9.60
C ASN A 51 -5.81 -4.34 8.78
N ASP A 52 -6.58 -5.40 9.04
CA ASP A 52 -7.83 -5.66 8.32
C ASP A 52 -8.89 -4.59 8.60
N LEU A 53 -8.73 -3.78 9.66
CA LEU A 53 -9.56 -2.59 9.91
C LEU A 53 -9.54 -1.60 8.74
N TYR A 54 -8.43 -1.49 8.00
CA TYR A 54 -8.40 -0.67 6.79
C TYR A 54 -9.36 -1.20 5.73
N ALA A 55 -9.40 -2.53 5.53
CA ALA A 55 -10.34 -3.16 4.61
C ALA A 55 -11.79 -2.90 5.04
N VAL A 56 -12.09 -2.95 6.34
CA VAL A 56 -13.42 -2.61 6.88
C VAL A 56 -13.80 -1.16 6.58
N VAL A 57 -12.89 -0.19 6.78
CA VAL A 57 -13.14 1.22 6.48
C VAL A 57 -13.44 1.42 4.98
N PHE A 58 -12.60 0.88 4.10
CA PHE A 58 -12.82 1.00 2.65
C PHE A 58 -14.09 0.28 2.19
N ALA A 59 -14.43 -0.88 2.79
CA ALA A 59 -15.68 -1.57 2.53
C ALA A 59 -16.89 -0.73 2.96
N GLY A 60 -16.85 -0.11 4.14
CA GLY A 60 -17.89 0.81 4.62
C GLY A 60 -18.10 2.00 3.68
N LEU A 61 -17.02 2.61 3.19
CA LEU A 61 -17.09 3.69 2.20
C LEU A 61 -17.70 3.22 0.88
N ALA A 62 -17.29 2.06 0.36
CA ALA A 62 -17.85 1.50 -0.86
C ALA A 62 -19.35 1.19 -0.71
N ILE A 63 -19.76 0.60 0.41
CA ILE A 63 -21.18 0.31 0.72
C ILE A 63 -21.98 1.61 0.77
N LEU A 64 -21.47 2.65 1.43
CA LEU A 64 -22.15 3.95 1.50
C LEU A 64 -22.35 4.56 0.10
N LEU A 65 -21.32 4.52 -0.75
CA LEU A 65 -21.42 5.02 -2.13
C LEU A 65 -22.42 4.22 -2.96
N ILE A 66 -22.42 2.89 -2.84
CA ILE A 66 -23.40 2.00 -3.48
C ILE A 66 -24.80 2.32 -3.00
N TYR A 67 -25.00 2.47 -1.70
CA TYR A 67 -26.29 2.80 -1.11
C TYR A 67 -26.80 4.13 -1.66
N LEU A 68 -26.03 5.22 -1.53
CA LEU A 68 -26.45 6.55 -2.02
C LEU A 68 -26.72 6.55 -3.52
N GLY A 69 -25.88 5.87 -4.31
CA GLY A 69 -26.09 5.72 -5.75
C GLY A 69 -27.36 4.96 -6.10
N SER A 70 -27.69 3.89 -5.36
CA SER A 70 -28.94 3.14 -5.52
C SER A 70 -30.19 3.94 -5.13
N ARG A 71 -30.02 5.00 -4.32
CA ARG A 71 -31.06 5.98 -3.98
C ARG A 71 -31.23 7.10 -5.01
N GLY A 72 -30.49 7.03 -6.13
CA GLY A 72 -30.63 7.96 -7.26
C GLY A 72 -29.48 8.96 -7.40
N VAL A 73 -28.46 8.92 -6.53
CA VAL A 73 -27.29 9.82 -6.62
C VAL A 73 -26.26 9.23 -7.59
N TRP A 74 -26.55 9.27 -8.87
CA TRP A 74 -25.59 8.86 -9.90
C TRP A 74 -24.38 9.83 -9.93
N PRO A 75 -23.12 9.36 -10.08
CA PRO A 75 -22.68 8.00 -10.42
C PRO A 75 -22.20 7.14 -9.23
N LEU A 76 -22.58 7.45 -7.99
CA LEU A 76 -21.89 6.93 -6.79
C LEU A 76 -21.87 5.39 -6.70
N GLN A 77 -22.91 4.70 -7.18
CA GLN A 77 -22.93 3.24 -7.13
C GLN A 77 -21.86 2.59 -8.02
N TRP A 78 -21.49 3.24 -9.11
CA TRP A 78 -20.45 2.74 -10.03
C TRP A 78 -19.05 3.01 -9.48
N ILE A 79 -18.88 4.13 -8.76
CA ILE A 79 -17.65 4.41 -7.99
C ILE A 79 -17.52 3.36 -6.88
N GLY A 80 -18.56 3.16 -6.08
CA GLY A 80 -18.55 2.14 -5.03
C GLY A 80 -18.30 0.73 -5.58
N ALA A 81 -18.89 0.37 -6.72
CA ALA A 81 -18.62 -0.90 -7.40
C ALA A 81 -17.14 -1.02 -7.85
N GLY A 82 -16.54 0.07 -8.36
CA GLY A 82 -15.11 0.12 -8.68
C GLY A 82 -14.22 -0.05 -7.45
N MET A 83 -14.58 0.57 -6.32
CA MET A 83 -13.88 0.37 -5.04
C MET A 83 -13.98 -1.07 -4.56
N THR A 84 -15.16 -1.69 -4.64
CA THR A 84 -15.37 -3.10 -4.30
C THR A 84 -14.56 -4.02 -5.21
N LEU A 85 -14.54 -3.77 -6.52
CA LEU A 85 -13.75 -4.54 -7.47
C LEU A 85 -12.25 -4.44 -7.17
N TYR A 86 -11.75 -3.23 -6.91
CA TYR A 86 -10.37 -3.04 -6.48
C TYR A 86 -10.07 -3.77 -5.16
N GLY A 87 -10.97 -3.69 -4.17
CA GLY A 87 -10.85 -4.40 -2.91
C GLY A 87 -10.79 -5.93 -3.08
N LEU A 88 -11.59 -6.48 -4.01
CA LEU A 88 -11.52 -7.90 -4.37
C LEU A 88 -10.17 -8.26 -5.01
N LEU A 89 -9.69 -7.46 -5.98
CA LEU A 89 -8.39 -7.67 -6.60
C LEU A 89 -7.25 -7.59 -5.58
N TYR A 90 -7.33 -6.63 -4.66
CA TYR A 90 -6.43 -6.50 -3.53
C TYR A 90 -6.43 -7.76 -2.68
N PHE A 91 -7.59 -8.22 -2.21
CA PHE A 91 -7.69 -9.42 -1.38
C PHE A 91 -7.11 -10.66 -2.08
N ILE A 92 -7.32 -10.79 -3.39
CA ILE A 92 -6.75 -11.87 -4.19
C ILE A 92 -5.22 -11.80 -4.27
N VAL A 93 -4.68 -10.64 -4.59
CA VAL A 93 -3.24 -10.47 -4.85
C VAL A 93 -2.46 -10.34 -3.53
N HIS A 94 -2.90 -9.48 -2.64
CA HIS A 94 -2.20 -9.19 -1.40
C HIS A 94 -2.35 -10.32 -0.39
N ASP A 95 -3.57 -10.60 0.06
CA ASP A 95 -3.85 -11.57 1.12
C ASP A 95 -3.72 -13.02 0.63
N GLY A 96 -4.24 -13.30 -0.57
CA GLY A 96 -4.17 -14.62 -1.18
C GLY A 96 -2.80 -14.98 -1.73
N LEU A 97 -2.32 -14.23 -2.73
CA LEU A 97 -1.08 -14.56 -3.45
C LEU A 97 0.19 -14.21 -2.64
N VAL A 98 0.25 -13.05 -1.97
CA VAL A 98 1.47 -12.62 -1.28
C VAL A 98 1.56 -13.14 0.15
N HIS A 99 0.52 -12.93 0.95
CA HIS A 99 0.50 -13.34 2.36
C HIS A 99 0.05 -14.77 2.59
N GLN A 100 -0.45 -15.44 1.55
CA GLN A 100 -0.83 -16.85 1.60
C GLN A 100 -1.82 -17.17 2.73
N ARG A 101 -2.77 -16.26 3.00
CA ARG A 101 -3.82 -16.43 4.02
C ARG A 101 -4.91 -17.42 3.60
N TRP A 102 -4.94 -17.80 2.32
CA TRP A 102 -5.88 -18.77 1.78
C TRP A 102 -5.48 -20.22 2.10
N PRO A 103 -6.44 -21.16 2.09
CA PRO A 103 -6.16 -22.58 2.31
C PRO A 103 -5.20 -23.19 1.28
N PHE A 104 -4.99 -22.53 0.14
CA PHE A 104 -4.07 -22.96 -0.92
C PHE A 104 -2.92 -21.98 -1.09
N LYS A 105 -1.70 -22.50 -1.13
CA LYS A 105 -0.47 -21.71 -1.32
C LYS A 105 -0.03 -21.76 -2.77
N TYR A 106 0.03 -20.60 -3.43
CA TYR A 106 0.59 -20.47 -4.77
C TYR A 106 1.76 -19.48 -4.75
N ILE A 107 2.89 -19.88 -5.34
CA ILE A 107 4.08 -19.02 -5.46
C ILE A 107 4.33 -18.77 -6.95
N PRO A 108 4.13 -17.53 -7.44
CA PRO A 108 4.27 -17.23 -8.86
C PRO A 108 5.75 -17.27 -9.28
N ARG A 109 6.06 -18.09 -10.29
CA ARG A 109 7.46 -18.35 -10.74
C ARG A 109 7.89 -17.52 -11.95
N ARG A 110 6.96 -16.92 -12.69
CA ARG A 110 7.22 -16.15 -13.93
C ARG A 110 6.24 -14.97 -14.09
N GLY A 111 6.57 -14.04 -14.98
CA GLY A 111 5.66 -12.97 -15.41
C GLY A 111 5.38 -11.87 -14.37
N TYR A 112 4.23 -11.22 -14.51
CA TYR A 112 3.84 -10.06 -13.71
C TYR A 112 3.57 -10.40 -12.24
N PHE A 113 2.86 -11.49 -11.97
CA PHE A 113 2.57 -11.92 -10.61
C PHE A 113 3.83 -12.20 -9.78
N LYS A 114 4.89 -12.74 -10.40
CA LYS A 114 6.20 -12.87 -9.73
C LYS A 114 6.77 -11.51 -9.34
N ARG A 115 6.63 -10.50 -10.21
CA ARG A 115 7.11 -9.14 -9.93
C ARG A 115 6.33 -8.51 -8.78
N LEU A 116 5.00 -8.61 -8.78
CA LEU A 116 4.16 -8.14 -7.66
C LEU A 116 4.56 -8.82 -6.35
N TYR A 117 4.61 -10.15 -6.35
CA TYR A 117 4.99 -10.95 -5.19
C TYR A 117 6.37 -10.54 -4.63
N MET A 118 7.38 -10.36 -5.50
CA MET A 118 8.72 -9.95 -5.09
C MET A 118 8.78 -8.50 -4.60
N ALA A 119 8.09 -7.57 -5.27
CA ALA A 119 8.06 -6.16 -4.86
C ALA A 119 7.48 -6.00 -3.46
N HIS A 120 6.38 -6.71 -3.17
CA HIS A 120 5.74 -6.70 -1.86
C HIS A 120 6.58 -7.39 -0.79
N ARG A 121 7.25 -8.50 -1.11
CA ARG A 121 8.22 -9.11 -0.18
C ARG A 121 9.40 -8.21 0.14
N MET A 122 9.88 -7.42 -0.82
CA MET A 122 10.93 -6.41 -0.58
C MET A 122 10.43 -5.26 0.29
N HIS A 123 9.15 -4.91 0.20
CA HIS A 123 8.52 -3.94 1.08
C HIS A 123 8.56 -4.40 2.56
N HIS A 124 8.13 -5.64 2.83
CA HIS A 124 8.15 -6.24 4.17
C HIS A 124 9.54 -6.67 4.66
N ALA A 125 10.54 -6.72 3.78
CA ALA A 125 11.90 -7.04 4.19
C ALA A 125 12.50 -5.93 5.08
N VAL A 126 12.05 -4.68 4.92
CA VAL A 126 12.41 -3.57 5.79
C VAL A 126 11.51 -3.62 7.02
N ARG A 127 12.10 -3.92 8.16
CA ARG A 127 11.38 -3.94 9.43
C ARG A 127 11.17 -2.52 9.93
N GLY A 128 9.91 -2.11 10.05
CA GLY A 128 9.52 -0.82 10.61
C GLY A 128 8.78 0.05 9.62
N ARG A 129 8.58 1.30 10.02
CA ARG A 129 7.75 2.25 9.30
C ARG A 129 8.50 2.97 8.15
N GLU A 130 9.81 3.11 8.29
CA GLU A 130 10.62 4.01 7.47
C GLU A 130 11.47 3.23 6.45
N ASP A 131 11.93 3.92 5.41
CA ASP A 131 12.77 3.39 4.33
C ASP A 131 12.22 2.23 3.48
N CYS A 132 10.97 1.82 3.72
CA CYS A 132 10.26 0.86 2.87
C CYS A 132 10.17 1.33 1.41
N VAL A 133 10.16 0.36 0.50
CA VAL A 133 10.01 0.58 -0.95
C VAL A 133 8.73 -0.09 -1.43
N SER A 134 8.21 0.33 -2.58
CA SER A 134 7.01 -0.26 -3.20
C SER A 134 5.76 -0.26 -2.31
N PHE A 135 4.95 0.79 -2.40
CA PHE A 135 3.70 0.93 -1.64
C PHE A 135 2.44 0.56 -2.44
N GLY A 136 2.57 0.38 -3.76
CA GLY A 136 1.47 -0.05 -4.63
C GLY A 136 1.17 -1.54 -4.49
N PHE A 137 -0.07 -1.92 -4.73
CA PHE A 137 -0.58 -3.27 -4.53
C PHE A 137 -0.75 -4.02 -5.85
N LEU A 138 -1.36 -3.38 -6.84
CA LEU A 138 -1.53 -3.94 -8.19
C LEU A 138 -0.49 -3.40 -9.17
N TYR A 139 0.20 -2.30 -8.84
CA TYR A 139 1.33 -1.78 -9.62
C TYR A 139 2.67 -2.08 -8.93
N ALA A 140 3.50 -2.90 -9.59
CA ALA A 140 4.86 -3.18 -9.14
C ALA A 140 5.92 -2.52 -10.03
N PRO A 141 6.71 -1.57 -9.49
CA PRO A 141 7.88 -1.03 -10.17
C PRO A 141 8.89 -2.13 -10.55
N PRO A 142 9.79 -1.88 -11.52
CA PRO A 142 10.84 -2.83 -11.87
C PRO A 142 11.69 -3.22 -10.65
N LEU A 143 11.90 -4.53 -10.46
CA LEU A 143 12.61 -5.07 -9.28
C LEU A 143 14.03 -4.49 -9.15
N ALA A 144 14.73 -4.30 -10.27
CA ALA A 144 16.08 -3.72 -10.29
C ALA A 144 16.10 -2.31 -9.66
N LYS A 145 15.08 -1.49 -9.92
CA LYS A 145 14.96 -0.15 -9.32
C LYS A 145 14.71 -0.25 -7.82
N LEU A 146 13.81 -1.13 -7.40
CA LEU A 146 13.50 -1.35 -5.97
C LEU A 146 14.74 -1.82 -5.19
N GLN A 147 15.49 -2.78 -5.74
CA GLN A 147 16.73 -3.27 -5.15
C GLN A 147 17.81 -2.18 -5.08
N ALA A 148 17.96 -1.36 -6.13
CA ALA A 148 18.89 -0.24 -6.12
C ALA A 148 18.52 0.79 -5.04
N THR A 149 17.24 1.16 -4.91
CA THR A 149 16.77 2.06 -3.85
C THR A 149 16.99 1.50 -2.46
N LEU A 150 16.70 0.21 -2.23
CA LEU A 150 16.97 -0.44 -0.94
C LEU A 150 18.48 -0.42 -0.61
N ARG A 151 19.34 -0.78 -1.56
CA ARG A 151 20.80 -0.73 -1.37
C ARG A 151 21.29 0.68 -1.05
N GLN A 152 20.77 1.69 -1.74
CA GLN A 152 21.12 3.09 -1.48
C GLN A 152 20.72 3.53 -0.07
N ARG A 153 19.53 3.14 0.40
CA ARG A 153 19.04 3.50 1.74
C ARG A 153 19.74 2.73 2.85
N HIS A 154 19.93 1.42 2.69
CA HIS A 154 20.68 0.61 3.68
C HIS A 154 22.18 0.94 3.70
N GLY A 155 22.76 1.38 2.58
CA GLY A 155 24.14 1.88 2.52
C GLY A 155 24.31 3.28 3.13
N ARG A 156 23.21 4.04 3.24
CA ARG A 156 23.17 5.35 3.90
C ARG A 156 22.75 5.15 5.36
N GLN A 157 23.73 4.83 6.22
CA GLN A 157 23.43 4.60 7.64
C GLN A 157 22.69 5.83 8.25
N PRO A 158 21.54 5.64 8.92
CA PRO A 158 20.80 6.74 9.56
C PRO A 158 21.65 7.55 10.54
N ASN A 159 22.62 6.91 11.19
CA ASN A 159 23.59 7.56 12.06
C ASN A 159 24.52 8.54 11.33
N ALA A 160 24.82 8.33 10.04
CA ALA A 160 25.70 9.20 9.28
C ALA A 160 25.01 10.53 8.93
N ASP A 161 23.72 10.49 8.54
CA ASP A 161 22.94 11.71 8.29
C ASP A 161 22.61 12.45 9.59
N ALA A 162 22.29 11.72 10.68
CA ALA A 162 22.07 12.33 11.99
C ALA A 162 23.35 12.95 12.58
N ALA A 163 24.51 12.32 12.40
CA ALA A 163 25.80 12.87 12.78
C ALA A 163 26.16 14.09 11.95
N LYS A 164 25.90 14.05 10.63
CA LYS A 164 26.14 15.19 9.73
C LYS A 164 25.22 16.38 10.07
N ALA A 165 23.94 16.14 10.31
CA ALA A 165 23.00 17.19 10.72
C ALA A 165 23.37 17.83 12.06
N ARG A 166 23.88 17.04 13.03
CA ARG A 166 24.40 17.55 14.31
C ARG A 166 25.69 18.35 14.12
N ALA A 167 26.59 17.90 13.25
CA ALA A 167 27.82 18.62 12.92
C ALA A 167 27.53 19.96 12.21
N ASP A 168 26.60 19.95 11.25
CA ASP A 168 26.19 21.17 10.53
C ASP A 168 25.47 22.17 11.45
N ALA A 169 24.72 21.68 12.45
CA ALA A 169 24.10 22.52 13.47
C ALA A 169 25.12 23.10 14.46
N ALA A 170 26.14 22.33 14.85
CA ALA A 170 27.23 22.80 15.70
C ALA A 170 28.11 23.84 15.00
N ALA A 171 28.37 23.67 13.69
CA ALA A 171 29.14 24.63 12.89
C ALA A 171 28.43 25.97 12.67
N LYS A 172 27.10 26.03 12.87
CA LYS A 172 26.29 27.25 12.74
C LYS A 172 26.06 27.97 14.06
N ARG A 173 26.60 27.48 15.19
CA ARG A 173 26.47 28.16 16.48
C ARG A 173 27.41 29.38 16.51
N PRO A 174 26.90 30.60 16.74
CA PRO A 174 27.76 31.76 16.92
C PRO A 174 28.61 31.59 18.19
N PRO A 175 29.84 32.14 18.23
CA PRO A 175 30.69 32.07 19.41
C PRO A 175 30.02 32.76 20.59
N GLU A 176 29.97 32.08 21.73
CA GLU A 176 29.45 32.62 22.99
C GLU A 176 30.41 33.72 23.46
N THR A 177 29.93 34.97 23.46
CA THR A 177 30.61 36.17 24.00
C THR A 177 30.29 36.35 25.47
#